data_AF-A0A967ATV4-F1
#
_entry.id   AF-A0A967ATV4-F1
#
_cell.length_a   1.000
_cell.length_b   1.000
_cell.length_c   1.000
_cell.angle_alpha   90.00
_cell.angle_beta   90.00
_cell.angle_gamma   90.00
#
_symmetry.space_group_name_H-M   'P 1'
#
loop_
_entity.id
_entity.type
_entity.pdbx_description
1 polymer ?
#
loop_
_entity_poly.entity_id
_entity_poly.type
_entity_poly.pdbx_seq_one_letter_code
_entity_poly.pdbx_strand_id
1 'polypeptide(L)'
;MGKRPDRTPPPRLPFLIPPINVSDLKTYPLKKRHSKVRLADFATPWKPGKSFATFFSSLPDILAVKTLRAVTRAIVKAHRKRRPVIVGIGAHVIKVGLAPIITDLMRRGIVTAVAMNGAGIIHDFELAFLGHTSEEVDAEIDEGRFGMAEETGRILND
;
A
#
# COMPACT_ATOMS: atom_id res chain seq x y z
N MET A 1 46.05 23.14 34.96
CA MET A 1 44.71 22.58 35.27
C MET A 1 43.66 23.57 34.78
N GLY A 2 42.98 23.28 33.66
CA GLY A 2 41.94 24.16 33.12
C GLY A 2 40.67 24.12 33.96
N LYS A 3 40.04 25.28 34.21
CA LYS A 3 38.75 25.38 34.91
C LYS A 3 37.71 24.56 34.15
N ARG A 4 36.94 23.73 34.88
CA ARG A 4 35.85 22.93 34.31
C ARG A 4 34.81 23.88 33.69
N PRO A 5 34.27 23.58 32.50
CA PRO A 5 33.24 24.39 31.88
C PRO A 5 31.98 24.37 32.73
N ASP A 6 31.34 25.54 32.80
CA ASP A 6 30.08 25.72 33.48
C ASP A 6 28.99 24.88 32.80
N ARG A 7 28.31 24.05 33.59
CA ARG A 7 27.23 23.16 33.15
C ARG A 7 25.86 23.66 33.59
N THR A 8 25.75 24.92 34.01
CA THR A 8 24.44 25.49 34.30
C THR A 8 23.59 25.50 33.01
N PRO A 9 22.42 24.85 33.02
CA PRO A 9 21.54 24.88 31.87
C PRO A 9 21.08 26.32 31.62
N PRO A 10 20.98 26.76 30.35
CA PRO A 10 20.53 28.10 30.03
C PRO A 10 19.13 28.34 30.61
N PRO A 11 18.82 29.59 31.02
CA PRO A 11 17.50 29.93 31.52
C PRO A 11 16.46 29.58 30.45
N ARG A 12 15.38 28.89 30.86
CA ARG A 12 14.28 28.54 29.95
C ARG A 12 13.67 29.84 29.43
N LEU A 13 13.79 30.06 28.12
CA LEU A 13 13.09 31.15 27.45
C LEU A 13 11.58 30.98 27.68
N PRO A 14 10.82 32.07 27.91
CA PRO A 14 9.37 31.98 27.99
C PRO A 14 8.85 31.38 26.68
N PHE A 15 7.95 30.41 26.79
CA PHE A 15 7.31 29.83 25.62
C PHE A 15 6.64 30.94 24.82
N LEU A 16 6.99 31.07 23.53
CA LEU A 16 6.39 32.02 22.58
C LEU A 16 4.87 31.86 22.44
N ILE A 17 4.32 30.73 22.88
CA ILE A 17 2.89 30.42 22.88
C ILE A 17 2.52 29.92 24.29
N PRO A 18 1.51 30.51 24.95
CA PRO A 18 1.05 30.05 26.25
C PRO A 18 0.46 28.63 26.14
N PRO A 19 0.59 27.79 27.19
CA PRO A 19 -0.09 26.49 27.23
C PRO A 19 -1.59 26.63 27.00
N ILE A 20 -2.18 25.66 26.30
CA ILE A 20 -3.63 25.61 26.07
C ILE A 20 -4.34 25.62 27.44
N ASN A 21 -5.24 26.57 27.66
CA ASN A 21 -6.09 26.57 28.85
C ASN A 21 -7.13 25.44 28.73
N VAL A 22 -7.09 24.49 29.66
CA VAL A 22 -7.94 23.30 29.69
C VAL A 22 -9.01 23.35 30.78
N SER A 23 -9.20 24.49 31.47
CA SER A 23 -10.13 24.62 32.60
C SER A 23 -11.57 24.22 32.25
N ASP A 24 -11.98 24.43 30.99
CA ASP A 24 -13.35 24.19 30.53
C ASP A 24 -13.55 22.80 29.89
N LEU A 25 -12.50 21.96 29.84
CA LEU A 25 -12.59 20.61 29.30
C LEU A 25 -13.43 19.71 30.21
N LYS A 26 -14.53 19.19 29.66
CA LYS A 26 -15.32 18.12 30.29
C LYS A 26 -14.85 16.75 29.80
N THR A 27 -14.38 15.93 30.72
CA THR A 27 -13.99 14.54 30.45
C THR A 27 -15.06 13.57 30.95
N TYR A 28 -14.97 12.31 30.53
CA TYR A 28 -15.89 11.26 31.00
C TYR A 28 -15.13 9.93 31.24
N PRO A 29 -15.60 9.08 32.17
CA PRO A 29 -14.95 7.82 32.47
C PRO A 29 -14.87 6.91 31.24
N LEU A 30 -13.68 6.35 30.99
CA LEU A 30 -13.43 5.41 29.89
C LEU A 30 -14.43 4.23 29.88
N LYS A 31 -14.83 3.74 31.05
CA LYS A 31 -15.81 2.64 31.21
C LYS A 31 -17.18 2.96 30.58
N LYS A 32 -17.54 4.24 30.43
CA LYS A 32 -18.78 4.67 29.76
C LYS A 32 -18.64 4.74 28.24
N ARG A 33 -17.41 4.71 27.70
CA ARG A 33 -17.14 4.79 26.27
C ARG A 33 -17.36 3.45 25.60
N HIS A 34 -18.22 3.41 24.58
CA HIS A 34 -18.22 2.27 23.66
C HIS A 34 -16.87 2.19 22.93
N SER A 35 -16.11 1.11 23.17
CA SER A 35 -14.79 0.89 22.56
C SER A 35 -14.87 -0.29 21.59
N LYS A 36 -14.32 -0.11 20.38
CA LYS A 36 -14.46 -1.06 19.25
C LYS A 36 -13.43 -2.19 19.24
N VAL A 37 -12.36 -2.07 20.02
CA VAL A 37 -11.23 -3.01 20.02
C VAL A 37 -10.99 -3.53 21.44
N ARG A 38 -10.75 -4.83 21.55
CA ARG A 38 -10.46 -5.57 22.77
C ARG A 38 -9.08 -6.23 22.63
N LEU A 39 -8.47 -6.58 23.76
CA LEU A 39 -7.20 -7.32 23.75
C LEU A 39 -7.28 -8.65 22.98
N ALA A 40 -8.46 -9.29 22.96
CA ALA A 40 -8.70 -10.51 22.20
C ALA A 40 -8.66 -10.31 20.67
N ASP A 41 -8.78 -9.07 20.19
CA ASP A 41 -8.71 -8.76 18.75
C ASP A 41 -7.25 -8.61 18.27
N PHE A 42 -6.27 -8.71 19.17
CA PHE A 42 -4.86 -8.47 18.85
C PHE A 42 -4.25 -9.62 18.06
N ALA A 43 -3.27 -9.26 17.24
CA ALA A 43 -2.47 -10.22 16.51
C ALA A 43 -1.64 -11.08 17.47
N THR A 44 -1.30 -12.30 17.07
CA THR A 44 -0.25 -13.08 17.74
C THR A 44 1.06 -12.98 16.97
N PRO A 45 2.22 -12.76 17.62
CA PRO A 45 3.50 -12.74 16.94
C PRO A 45 3.76 -14.04 16.17
N TRP A 46 4.18 -13.91 14.91
CA TRP A 46 4.59 -15.06 14.11
C TRP A 46 5.94 -15.61 14.60
N LYS A 47 6.14 -16.93 14.46
CA LYS A 47 7.36 -17.62 14.93
C LYS A 47 8.10 -18.25 13.73
N PRO A 48 9.45 -18.19 13.71
CA PRO A 48 10.26 -18.86 12.69
C PRO A 48 9.86 -20.32 12.48
N GLY A 49 9.85 -20.75 11.21
CA GLY A 49 9.47 -22.11 10.81
C GLY A 49 7.96 -22.38 10.72
N LYS A 50 7.10 -21.39 11.00
CA LYS A 50 5.64 -21.52 10.79
C LYS A 50 5.25 -21.23 9.34
N SER A 51 4.10 -21.73 8.92
CA SER A 51 3.62 -21.52 7.55
C SER A 51 3.13 -20.09 7.32
N PHE A 52 2.98 -19.69 6.05
CA PHE A 52 2.29 -18.46 5.68
C PHE A 52 0.82 -18.47 6.13
N ALA A 53 0.14 -19.62 6.08
CA ALA A 53 -1.23 -19.75 6.58
C ALA A 53 -1.31 -19.40 8.08
N THR A 54 -0.30 -19.79 8.86
CA THR A 54 -0.19 -19.42 10.28
C THR A 54 -0.01 -17.91 10.43
N PHE A 55 0.89 -17.28 9.66
CA PHE A 55 1.05 -15.82 9.63
C PHE A 55 -0.26 -15.11 9.28
N PHE A 56 -0.92 -15.51 8.20
CA PHE A 56 -2.16 -14.87 7.77
C PHE A 56 -3.27 -15.04 8.81
N SER A 57 -3.35 -16.21 9.44
CA SER A 57 -4.32 -16.47 10.51
C SER A 57 -4.06 -15.66 11.78
N SER A 58 -2.79 -15.30 12.06
CA SER A 58 -2.41 -14.54 13.25
C SER A 58 -2.62 -13.03 13.14
N LEU A 59 -2.93 -12.50 11.95
CA LEU A 59 -3.27 -11.09 11.75
C LEU A 59 -4.62 -10.75 12.41
N PRO A 60 -4.76 -9.55 13.00
CA PRO A 60 -5.94 -9.16 13.76
C PRO A 60 -7.13 -8.98 12.82
N ASP A 61 -8.32 -9.51 13.13
CA ASP A 61 -9.49 -9.46 12.23
C ASP A 61 -10.25 -8.11 12.28
N ILE A 62 -9.50 -7.02 12.11
CA ILE A 62 -10.01 -5.64 12.15
C ILE A 62 -9.44 -4.84 10.98
N LEU A 63 -10.15 -3.77 10.60
CA LEU A 63 -9.72 -2.81 9.56
C LEU A 63 -9.27 -3.51 8.25
N ALA A 64 -8.07 -3.21 7.77
CA ALA A 64 -7.54 -3.69 6.49
C ALA A 64 -7.47 -5.21 6.39
N VAL A 65 -7.15 -5.91 7.49
CA VAL A 65 -7.08 -7.38 7.50
C VAL A 65 -8.47 -7.99 7.30
N LYS A 66 -9.51 -7.39 7.91
CA LYS A 66 -10.90 -7.82 7.71
C LYS A 66 -11.30 -7.69 6.24
N THR A 67 -10.95 -6.56 5.60
CA THR A 67 -11.17 -6.34 4.16
C THR A 67 -10.39 -7.35 3.32
N LEU A 68 -9.11 -7.56 3.60
CA LEU A 68 -8.25 -8.53 2.91
C LEU A 68 -8.86 -9.93 2.96
N ARG A 69 -9.25 -10.41 4.14
CA ARG A 69 -9.90 -11.72 4.32
C ARG A 69 -11.24 -11.79 3.57
N ALA A 70 -12.02 -10.72 3.56
CA ALA A 70 -13.28 -10.68 2.83
C ALA A 70 -13.07 -10.81 1.31
N VAL A 71 -12.12 -10.06 0.74
CA VAL A 71 -11.76 -10.12 -0.68
C VAL A 71 -11.21 -11.50 -1.04
N THR A 72 -10.28 -12.06 -0.24
CA THR A 72 -9.75 -13.41 -0.47
C THR A 72 -10.87 -14.45 -0.51
N ARG A 73 -11.81 -14.42 0.46
CA ARG A 73 -12.95 -15.34 0.48
C ARG A 73 -13.87 -15.17 -0.73
N ALA A 74 -14.11 -13.93 -1.17
CA ALA A 74 -14.93 -13.65 -2.34
C ALA A 74 -14.31 -14.23 -3.62
N ILE A 75 -13.00 -14.00 -3.83
CA ILE A 75 -12.25 -14.54 -4.97
C ILE A 75 -12.27 -16.08 -4.95
N VAL A 76 -11.94 -16.70 -3.81
CA VAL A 76 -11.95 -18.17 -3.67
C VAL A 76 -13.34 -18.74 -3.96
N LYS A 77 -14.40 -18.11 -3.45
CA LYS A 77 -15.78 -18.54 -3.70
C LYS A 77 -16.15 -18.43 -5.18
N ALA A 78 -15.77 -17.34 -5.85
CA ALA A 78 -16.03 -17.13 -7.27
C ALA A 78 -15.30 -18.20 -8.12
N HIS A 79 -14.00 -18.37 -7.90
CA HIS A 79 -13.18 -19.35 -8.62
C HIS A 79 -13.68 -20.79 -8.43
N ARG A 80 -13.98 -21.22 -7.18
CA ARG A 80 -14.54 -22.55 -6.91
C ARG A 80 -15.89 -22.80 -7.57
N LYS A 81 -16.68 -21.74 -7.77
CA LYS A 81 -17.97 -21.80 -8.48
C LYS A 81 -17.84 -21.56 -9.99
N ARG A 82 -16.62 -21.51 -10.53
CA ARG A 82 -16.34 -21.21 -11.95
C ARG A 82 -16.99 -19.90 -12.42
N ARG A 83 -17.00 -18.89 -11.54
CA ARG A 83 -17.49 -17.55 -11.85
C ARG A 83 -16.31 -16.64 -12.23
N PRO A 84 -16.50 -15.69 -13.16
CA PRO A 84 -15.45 -14.74 -13.51
C PRO A 84 -14.92 -13.95 -12.30
N VAL A 85 -13.63 -13.67 -12.32
CA VAL A 85 -12.95 -12.73 -11.41
C VAL A 85 -12.23 -11.71 -12.27
N ILE A 86 -12.73 -10.49 -12.25
CA ILE A 86 -12.20 -9.37 -13.05
C ILE A 86 -11.44 -8.44 -12.10
N VAL A 87 -10.20 -8.12 -12.41
CA VAL A 87 -9.38 -7.20 -11.61
C VAL A 87 -9.21 -5.89 -12.35
N GLY A 88 -9.61 -4.78 -11.73
CA GLY A 88 -9.31 -3.44 -12.18
C GLY A 88 -8.00 -2.94 -11.56
N ILE A 89 -7.02 -2.55 -12.38
CA ILE A 89 -5.72 -2.05 -11.91
C ILE A 89 -5.35 -0.73 -12.59
N GLY A 90 -4.57 0.09 -11.89
CA GLY A 90 -3.82 1.18 -12.51
C GLY A 90 -2.43 0.73 -12.94
N ALA A 91 -1.79 1.51 -13.80
CA ALA A 91 -0.44 1.28 -14.34
C ALA A 91 0.63 0.92 -13.28
N HIS A 92 0.51 1.47 -12.07
CA HIS A 92 1.47 1.23 -10.98
C HIS A 92 1.59 -0.24 -10.58
N VAL A 93 0.54 -1.05 -10.74
CA VAL A 93 0.62 -2.50 -10.44
C VAL A 93 1.64 -3.18 -11.34
N ILE A 94 1.67 -2.82 -12.63
CA ILE A 94 2.64 -3.34 -13.60
C ILE A 94 4.01 -2.72 -13.34
N LYS A 95 4.08 -1.39 -13.23
CA LYS A 95 5.31 -0.62 -13.03
C LYS A 95 6.16 -1.13 -11.85
N VAL A 96 5.53 -1.54 -10.75
CA VAL A 96 6.23 -2.01 -9.54
C VAL A 96 6.50 -3.53 -9.53
N GLY A 97 6.33 -4.20 -10.67
CA GLY A 97 6.74 -5.60 -10.85
C GLY A 97 5.72 -6.64 -10.39
N LEU A 98 4.43 -6.31 -10.28
CA LEU A 98 3.40 -7.30 -9.91
C LEU A 98 2.80 -8.04 -11.11
N ALA A 99 3.17 -7.68 -12.34
CA ALA A 99 2.70 -8.35 -13.56
C ALA A 99 2.88 -9.89 -13.51
N PRO A 100 4.02 -10.47 -13.06
CA PRO A 100 4.17 -11.93 -12.97
C PRO A 100 3.15 -12.60 -12.04
N ILE A 101 2.72 -11.92 -10.97
CA ILE A 101 1.74 -12.46 -10.03
C ILE A 101 0.34 -12.46 -10.66
N ILE A 102 -0.03 -11.38 -11.35
CA ILE A 102 -1.30 -11.32 -12.08
C ILE A 102 -1.33 -12.40 -13.17
N THR A 103 -0.24 -12.56 -13.91
CA THR A 103 -0.10 -13.59 -14.94
C THR A 103 -0.18 -15.02 -14.38
N ASP A 104 0.42 -15.31 -13.22
CA ASP A 104 0.25 -16.61 -12.55
C ASP A 104 -1.22 -16.87 -12.20
N LEU A 105 -1.91 -15.87 -11.63
CA LEU A 105 -3.32 -15.99 -11.28
C LEU A 105 -4.21 -16.19 -12.53
N MET A 106 -3.86 -15.57 -13.65
CA MET A 106 -4.53 -15.77 -14.94
C MET A 106 -4.30 -17.18 -15.48
N ARG A 107 -3.06 -17.66 -15.51
CA ARG A 107 -2.71 -19.03 -15.95
C ARG A 107 -3.41 -20.11 -15.14
N ARG A 108 -3.65 -19.84 -13.85
CA ARG A 108 -4.39 -20.73 -12.94
C ARG A 108 -5.92 -20.61 -13.04
N GLY A 109 -6.43 -19.72 -13.90
CA GLY A 109 -7.87 -19.46 -14.04
C GLY A 109 -8.51 -18.82 -12.81
N ILE A 110 -7.71 -18.22 -11.92
CA ILE A 110 -8.21 -17.50 -10.73
C ILE A 110 -8.66 -16.11 -11.13
N VAL A 111 -7.87 -15.39 -11.92
CA VAL A 111 -8.23 -14.12 -12.56
C VAL A 111 -8.60 -14.40 -14.00
N THR A 112 -9.78 -13.97 -14.44
CA THR A 112 -10.29 -14.28 -15.79
C THR A 112 -10.26 -13.08 -16.72
N ALA A 113 -10.16 -11.87 -16.20
CA ALA A 113 -9.97 -10.66 -16.99
C ALA A 113 -9.28 -9.56 -16.17
N VAL A 114 -8.57 -8.67 -16.87
CA VAL A 114 -7.94 -7.48 -16.29
C VAL A 114 -8.47 -6.25 -17.03
N ALA A 115 -8.84 -5.23 -16.29
CA ALA A 115 -9.17 -3.91 -16.81
C ALA A 115 -8.12 -2.91 -16.31
N MET A 116 -7.54 -2.12 -17.21
CA MET A 116 -6.49 -1.15 -16.86
C MET A 116 -6.59 0.13 -17.69
N ASN A 117 -5.89 1.17 -17.25
CA ASN A 117 -5.71 2.39 -18.03
C ASN A 117 -4.60 2.22 -19.10
N GLY A 118 -4.52 3.14 -20.06
CA GLY A 118 -3.56 3.07 -21.17
C GLY A 118 -2.10 2.99 -20.72
N ALA A 119 -1.74 3.69 -19.63
CA ALA A 119 -0.40 3.62 -19.06
C ALA A 119 -0.01 2.20 -18.56
N GLY A 120 -0.98 1.35 -18.20
CA GLY A 120 -0.71 -0.05 -17.85
C GLY A 120 -0.22 -0.86 -19.05
N ILE A 121 -0.81 -0.61 -20.23
CA ILE A 121 -0.41 -1.26 -21.49
C ILE A 121 1.00 -0.81 -21.88
N ILE A 122 1.29 0.48 -21.75
CA ILE A 122 2.62 1.06 -22.02
C ILE A 122 3.69 0.39 -21.15
N HIS A 123 3.48 0.36 -19.82
CA HIS A 123 4.47 -0.26 -18.93
C HIS A 123 4.67 -1.75 -19.19
N ASP A 124 3.60 -2.49 -19.47
CA ASP A 124 3.70 -3.93 -19.78
C ASP A 124 4.48 -4.17 -21.08
N PHE A 125 4.20 -3.38 -22.11
CA PHE A 125 4.90 -3.42 -23.39
C PHE A 125 6.39 -3.09 -23.26
N GLU A 126 6.73 -1.97 -22.63
CA GLU A 126 8.13 -1.53 -22.49
C GLU A 126 8.96 -2.52 -21.66
N LEU A 127 8.37 -3.08 -20.59
CA LEU A 127 9.00 -4.14 -19.81
C LEU A 127 9.22 -5.41 -20.63
N ALA A 128 8.26 -5.80 -21.47
CA ALA A 128 8.40 -6.96 -22.34
C ALA A 128 9.40 -6.74 -23.48
N PHE A 129 9.47 -5.51 -24.01
CA PHE A 129 10.27 -5.16 -25.19
C PHE A 129 11.73 -4.81 -24.84
N LEU A 130 11.96 -4.01 -23.79
CA LEU A 130 13.26 -3.47 -23.40
C LEU A 130 13.72 -3.87 -21.99
N GLY A 131 12.86 -4.53 -21.20
CA GLY A 131 13.17 -4.94 -19.83
C GLY A 131 13.11 -3.80 -18.79
N HIS A 132 12.71 -2.60 -19.20
CA HIS A 132 12.56 -1.43 -18.33
C HIS A 132 11.42 -0.52 -18.82
N THR A 133 10.93 0.33 -17.93
CA THR A 133 9.83 1.30 -18.18
C THR A 133 9.92 2.42 -17.14
N SER A 134 9.04 3.42 -17.25
CA SER A 134 8.96 4.63 -16.42
C SER A 134 9.99 5.68 -16.82
N GLU A 135 9.48 6.77 -17.38
CA GLU A 135 10.22 7.99 -17.69
C GLU A 135 10.19 8.99 -16.51
N GLU A 136 11.12 9.95 -16.52
CA GLU A 136 11.16 11.04 -15.55
C GLU A 136 10.18 12.16 -15.96
N VAL A 137 8.97 12.10 -15.41
CA VAL A 137 7.84 12.99 -15.79
C VAL A 137 8.25 14.46 -15.81
N ASP A 138 8.90 14.94 -14.76
CA ASP A 138 9.22 16.36 -14.60
C ASP A 138 10.18 16.86 -15.68
N ALA A 139 11.13 16.03 -16.11
CA ALA A 139 12.10 16.39 -17.15
C ALA A 139 11.47 16.33 -18.55
N GLU A 140 10.69 15.28 -18.82
CA GLU A 140 10.19 15.01 -20.17
C GLU A 140 8.94 15.84 -20.52
N ILE A 141 8.16 16.27 -19.52
CA ILE A 141 6.92 17.03 -19.76
C ILE A 141 7.21 18.45 -20.25
N ASP A 142 8.22 19.12 -19.68
CA ASP A 142 8.62 20.48 -20.04
C ASP A 142 9.19 20.52 -21.46
N GLU A 143 9.80 19.42 -21.90
CA GLU A 143 10.40 19.28 -23.22
C GLU A 143 9.44 18.67 -24.26
N GLY A 144 8.18 18.39 -23.88
CA GLY A 144 7.16 17.81 -24.76
C GLY A 144 7.46 16.39 -25.22
N ARG A 145 8.34 15.69 -24.52
CA ARG A 145 8.77 14.31 -24.83
C ARG A 145 8.05 13.26 -24.00
N PHE A 146 7.35 13.65 -22.95
CA PHE A 146 6.63 12.72 -22.09
C PHE A 146 5.65 11.84 -22.89
N GLY A 147 5.84 10.52 -22.85
CA GLY A 147 5.04 9.54 -23.58
C GLY A 147 5.28 9.49 -25.09
N MET A 148 6.39 10.03 -25.60
CA MET A 148 6.69 10.13 -27.05
C MET A 148 7.65 9.04 -27.58
N ALA A 149 7.83 7.93 -26.86
CA ALA A 149 8.66 6.82 -27.33
C ALA A 149 8.10 6.21 -28.65
N GLU A 150 8.91 6.23 -29.71
CA GLU A 150 8.48 5.81 -31.05
C GLU A 150 8.03 4.35 -31.07
N GLU A 151 8.81 3.45 -30.47
CA GLU A 151 8.52 2.02 -30.45
C GLU A 151 7.21 1.72 -29.71
N THR A 152 7.00 2.35 -28.55
CA THR A 152 5.74 2.23 -27.79
C THR A 152 4.57 2.74 -28.61
N GLY A 153 4.68 3.92 -29.23
CA GLY A 153 3.61 4.54 -30.01
C GLY A 153 3.27 3.76 -31.28
N ARG A 154 4.27 3.30 -32.04
CA ARG A 154 4.05 2.60 -33.31
C ARG A 154 3.61 1.16 -33.10
N ILE A 155 4.35 0.37 -32.31
CA ILE A 155 4.14 -1.09 -32.22
C ILE A 155 2.83 -1.44 -31.51
N LEU A 156 2.37 -0.63 -30.55
CA LEU A 156 1.08 -0.86 -29.90
C LEU A 156 -0.14 -0.59 -30.81
N ASN A 157 0.04 0.16 -31.90
CA ASN A 157 -1.04 0.57 -32.81
C ASN A 157 -1.00 -0.14 -34.18
N ASP A 158 0.05 -0.91 -34.46
CA ASP A 158 0.17 -1.78 -35.64
C ASP A 158 -0.66 -3.07 -35.49
#